data_AF-A0A7C5MLG8-F1
#
_entry.id   AF-A0A7C5MLG8-F1
#
_cell.length_a   1.000
_cell.length_b   1.000
_cell.length_c   1.000
_cell.angle_alpha   90.00
_cell.angle_beta   90.00
_cell.angle_gamma   90.00
#
_symmetry.space_group_name_H-M   'P 1'
#
loop_
_entity.id
_entity.type
_entity.pdbx_description
1 polymer ?
#
loop_
_entity_poly.entity_id
_entity_poly.type
_entity_poly.pdbx_seq_one_letter_code
_entity_poly.pdbx_strand_id
1 'polypeptide(L)'
;MKANIFIFITIFLLVSCSSKQVLEKENNAQKKWELIWSDEFNYEGLPDESKWDYDAGGSGWGNNEQQFYTAYDPETARVSNGVLIIEAHKKQHLGMPYKSARVVTRGKGDFLYGRIEVCAKLPKGRGVWPAIWMLPTEKKYGEWPSSGEIDIMEMVGFDQDVVHMSIHTDSYNHKKGTHKTASTYIQGSSDNFHVYAVEWYPDRIDFFVDDKNY
;
A
#
# COMPACT_ATOMS: atom_id res chain seq x y z
N MET A 1 1.65 18.59 89.11
CA MET A 1 0.92 17.60 89.93
C MET A 1 0.71 16.35 89.08
N LYS A 2 0.64 15.20 89.74
CA LYS A 2 1.02 13.86 89.28
C LYS A 2 0.26 13.32 88.06
N ALA A 3 0.96 12.45 87.34
CA ALA A 3 0.51 11.61 86.23
C ALA A 3 -0.67 10.72 86.60
N ASN A 4 -1.46 10.33 85.59
CA ASN A 4 -2.07 9.01 85.54
C ASN A 4 -2.03 8.48 84.11
N ILE A 5 -1.36 7.33 84.01
CA ILE A 5 -1.18 6.47 82.85
C ILE A 5 -2.42 5.60 82.72
N PHE A 6 -3.00 5.52 81.53
CA PHE A 6 -3.83 4.38 81.14
C PHE A 6 -3.30 3.82 79.83
N ILE A 7 -2.80 2.60 79.92
CA ILE A 7 -2.34 1.75 78.83
C ILE A 7 -3.60 1.09 78.24
N PHE A 8 -3.85 1.29 76.95
CA PHE A 8 -4.68 0.38 76.17
C PHE A 8 -3.82 -0.22 75.06
N ILE A 9 -3.52 -1.51 75.23
CA ILE A 9 -2.93 -2.37 74.21
C ILE A 9 -4.07 -2.80 73.30
N THR A 10 -4.00 -2.46 72.02
CA THR A 10 -4.81 -3.13 71.00
C THR A 10 -3.90 -3.61 69.88
N ILE A 11 -3.98 -4.92 69.66
CA ILE A 11 -3.15 -5.74 68.79
C ILE A 11 -3.62 -5.62 67.32
N PHE A 12 -2.62 -5.49 66.44
CA PHE A 12 -2.54 -5.84 65.01
C PHE A 12 -3.77 -5.81 64.11
N LEU A 13 -3.63 -5.03 63.03
CA LEU A 13 -3.87 -5.53 61.66
C LEU A 13 -2.89 -4.83 60.70
N LEU A 14 -1.84 -5.57 60.33
CA LEU A 14 -0.97 -5.24 59.20
C LEU A 14 -1.79 -5.41 57.92
N VAL A 15 -2.05 -4.32 57.21
CA VAL A 15 -2.33 -4.37 55.77
C VAL A 15 -1.25 -3.56 55.07
N SER A 16 -0.17 -4.25 54.72
CA SER A 16 0.81 -3.80 53.74
C SER A 16 0.10 -3.73 52.39
N CYS A 17 -0.19 -2.53 51.90
CA CYS A 17 -0.40 -2.32 50.48
C CYS A 17 0.71 -1.39 49.97
N SER A 18 1.88 -1.99 49.74
CA SER A 18 2.89 -1.45 48.85
C SER A 18 2.29 -1.46 47.45
N SER A 19 1.63 -0.38 47.04
CA SER A 19 1.35 -0.13 45.63
C SER A 19 2.67 0.20 44.94
N LYS A 20 3.46 -0.84 44.64
CA LYS A 20 4.30 -0.83 43.45
C LYS A 20 3.33 -0.64 42.31
N GLN A 21 3.17 0.60 41.86
CA GLN A 21 2.72 0.84 40.50
C GLN A 21 3.73 0.11 39.63
N VAL A 22 3.32 -1.07 39.20
CA VAL A 22 3.88 -1.76 38.05
C VAL A 22 3.70 -0.75 36.94
N LEU A 23 4.78 -0.04 36.62
CA LEU A 23 4.96 0.55 35.32
C LEU A 23 4.90 -0.64 34.36
N GLU A 24 3.70 -0.95 33.89
CA GLU A 24 3.51 -1.65 32.65
C GLU A 24 4.19 -0.78 31.61
N LYS A 25 5.48 -1.08 31.37
CA LYS A 25 6.07 -0.87 30.07
C LYS A 25 5.13 -1.61 29.12
N GLU A 26 4.26 -0.85 28.46
CA GLU A 26 3.79 -1.24 27.15
C GLU A 26 5.05 -1.61 26.36
N ASN A 27 5.29 -2.91 26.24
CA ASN A 27 6.15 -3.45 25.22
C ASN A 27 5.44 -3.11 23.91
N ASN A 28 5.62 -1.87 23.45
CA ASN A 28 5.50 -1.54 22.05
C ASN A 28 6.69 -2.24 21.38
N ALA A 29 6.56 -3.56 21.24
CA ALA A 29 7.38 -4.34 20.34
C ALA A 29 6.97 -3.86 18.95
N GLN A 30 7.52 -2.71 18.55
CA GLN A 30 7.43 -2.19 17.21
C GLN A 30 7.84 -3.34 16.31
N LYS A 31 6.87 -3.89 15.59
CA LYS A 31 7.07 -5.12 14.82
C LYS A 31 8.22 -4.83 13.86
N LYS A 32 9.36 -5.48 14.07
CA LYS A 32 10.55 -5.21 13.29
C LYS A 32 10.38 -5.93 11.96
N TRP A 33 9.98 -5.18 10.92
CA TRP A 33 9.98 -5.68 9.56
C TRP A 33 11.41 -5.96 9.10
N GLU A 34 11.58 -7.03 8.31
CA GLU A 34 12.82 -7.37 7.63
C GLU A 34 12.65 -7.11 6.14
N LEU A 35 13.59 -6.37 5.54
CA LEU A 35 13.57 -6.08 4.11
C LEU A 35 14.03 -7.32 3.35
N ILE A 36 13.13 -7.91 2.56
CA ILE A 36 13.41 -9.12 1.76
C ILE A 36 13.55 -8.85 0.26
N TRP A 37 13.04 -7.72 -0.21
CA TRP A 37 13.06 -7.31 -1.62
C TRP A 37 12.88 -5.80 -1.70
N SER A 38 13.64 -5.13 -2.56
CA SER A 38 13.41 -3.73 -2.89
C SER A 38 13.98 -3.35 -4.25
N ASP A 39 13.52 -2.22 -4.76
CA ASP A 39 14.17 -1.50 -5.83
C ASP A 39 14.21 -0.01 -5.49
N GLU A 40 15.40 0.49 -5.19
CA GLU A 40 15.64 1.90 -4.86
C GLU A 40 15.87 2.77 -6.11
N PHE A 41 15.80 2.18 -7.32
CA PHE A 41 15.93 2.89 -8.58
C PHE A 41 17.23 3.71 -8.72
N ASN A 42 18.31 3.25 -8.08
CA ASN A 42 19.65 3.87 -8.10
C ASN A 42 20.47 3.47 -9.35
N TYR A 43 19.84 3.52 -10.52
CA TYR A 43 20.45 3.25 -11.82
C TYR A 43 19.78 4.12 -12.90
N GLU A 44 20.20 4.02 -14.16
CA GLU A 44 19.61 4.78 -15.27
C GLU A 44 19.21 3.84 -16.40
N GLY A 45 18.14 4.18 -17.13
CA GLY A 45 17.69 3.42 -18.30
C GLY A 45 16.39 2.66 -18.08
N LEU A 46 16.26 1.44 -18.62
CA LEU A 46 15.06 0.62 -18.41
C LEU A 46 15.05 0.04 -16.98
N PRO A 47 13.87 -0.19 -16.39
CA PRO A 47 13.68 -1.03 -15.21
C PRO A 47 14.50 -2.33 -15.23
N ASP A 48 15.07 -2.70 -14.09
CA ASP A 48 15.90 -3.91 -13.93
C ASP A 48 15.07 -5.16 -14.26
N GLU A 49 15.43 -5.84 -15.36
CA GLU A 49 14.72 -7.02 -15.86
C GLU A 49 14.79 -8.21 -14.90
N SER A 50 15.68 -8.21 -13.91
CA SER A 50 15.66 -9.23 -12.84
C SER A 50 14.54 -9.01 -11.82
N LYS A 51 13.97 -7.79 -11.77
CA LYS A 51 12.91 -7.38 -10.82
C LYS A 51 11.57 -7.08 -11.49
N TRP A 52 11.62 -6.53 -12.70
CA TRP A 52 10.45 -5.95 -13.38
C TRP A 52 10.25 -6.54 -14.77
N ASP A 53 9.00 -6.74 -15.16
CA ASP A 53 8.55 -7.08 -16.51
C ASP A 53 7.40 -6.12 -16.91
N TYR A 54 6.82 -6.33 -18.09
CA TYR A 54 5.79 -5.47 -18.66
C TYR A 54 4.56 -6.25 -19.11
N ASP A 55 3.38 -5.72 -18.79
CA ASP A 55 2.14 -6.13 -19.43
C ASP A 55 1.87 -5.20 -20.62
N ALA A 56 2.10 -5.69 -21.85
CA ALA A 56 1.93 -4.90 -23.07
C ALA A 56 0.60 -5.19 -23.79
N GLY A 57 -0.02 -4.15 -24.37
CA GLY A 57 -1.28 -4.27 -25.10
C GLY A 57 -2.22 -3.08 -24.91
N GLY A 58 -3.22 -3.00 -25.79
CA GLY A 58 -4.21 -1.91 -25.83
C GLY A 58 -5.64 -2.40 -26.02
N SER A 59 -6.02 -3.53 -25.42
CA SER A 59 -7.37 -4.12 -25.55
C SER A 59 -8.38 -3.55 -24.53
N GLY A 60 -8.03 -2.49 -23.81
CA GLY A 60 -8.85 -1.87 -22.78
C GLY A 60 -8.77 -2.51 -21.39
N TRP A 61 -8.00 -3.60 -21.22
CA TRP A 61 -7.63 -4.19 -19.92
C TRP A 61 -8.80 -4.54 -18.99
N GLY A 62 -9.98 -4.80 -19.57
CA GLY A 62 -11.20 -5.09 -18.82
C GLY A 62 -11.97 -3.85 -18.34
N ASN A 63 -11.42 -2.65 -18.57
CA ASN A 63 -11.92 -1.37 -18.05
C ASN A 63 -12.17 -0.30 -19.13
N ASN A 64 -12.15 -0.67 -20.42
CA ASN A 64 -12.23 0.27 -21.55
C ASN A 64 -11.13 1.36 -21.53
N GLU A 65 -9.95 1.00 -21.02
CA GLU A 65 -8.77 1.84 -21.00
C GLU A 65 -8.32 2.27 -22.42
N GLN A 66 -7.86 3.51 -22.58
CA GLN A 66 -7.59 4.12 -23.90
C GLN A 66 -6.12 4.13 -24.30
N GLN A 67 -5.23 3.59 -23.48
CA GLN A 67 -3.80 3.50 -23.76
C GLN A 67 -3.41 2.12 -24.30
N PHE A 68 -2.34 2.12 -25.10
CA PHE A 68 -1.53 0.93 -25.34
C PHE A 68 -0.39 0.91 -24.31
N TYR A 69 -0.32 -0.12 -23.46
CA TYR A 69 0.87 -0.33 -22.64
C TYR A 69 2.00 -0.90 -23.50
N THR A 70 3.16 -0.26 -23.48
CA THR A 70 4.36 -0.70 -24.19
C THR A 70 5.27 -1.50 -23.25
N ALA A 71 6.12 -2.35 -23.85
CA ALA A 71 7.17 -3.07 -23.13
C ALA A 71 8.55 -2.56 -23.60
N TYR A 72 9.50 -2.46 -22.67
CA TYR A 72 10.88 -2.06 -22.96
C TYR A 72 11.01 -0.73 -23.75
N ASP A 73 10.08 0.21 -23.53
CA ASP A 73 10.05 1.54 -24.17
C ASP A 73 10.42 2.65 -23.16
N PRO A 74 11.61 3.28 -23.30
CA PRO A 74 12.07 4.31 -22.37
C PRO A 74 11.23 5.61 -22.42
N GLU A 75 10.42 5.84 -23.47
CA GLU A 75 9.49 6.98 -23.46
C GLU A 75 8.42 6.82 -22.37
N THR A 76 7.98 5.58 -22.09
CA THR A 76 6.86 5.29 -21.18
C THR A 76 7.28 4.69 -19.84
N ALA A 77 8.45 4.04 -19.76
CA ALA A 77 9.00 3.51 -18.52
C ALA A 77 10.52 3.61 -18.52
N ARG A 78 11.06 4.42 -17.61
CA ARG A 78 12.51 4.58 -17.43
C ARG A 78 12.83 4.88 -15.98
N VAL A 79 14.00 4.46 -15.54
CA VAL A 79 14.61 4.94 -14.31
C VAL A 79 15.51 6.11 -14.65
N SER A 80 15.31 7.22 -13.95
CA SER A 80 16.19 8.38 -14.04
C SER A 80 16.11 9.24 -12.79
N ASN A 81 17.26 9.77 -12.34
CA ASN A 81 17.37 10.61 -11.15
C ASN A 81 16.83 9.94 -9.88
N GLY A 82 17.11 8.65 -9.70
CA GLY A 82 16.75 7.91 -8.48
C GLY A 82 15.28 7.50 -8.38
N VAL A 83 14.52 7.57 -9.48
CA VAL A 83 13.10 7.19 -9.50
C VAL A 83 12.73 6.42 -10.77
N LEU A 84 11.78 5.49 -10.64
CA LEU A 84 11.03 4.97 -11.78
C LEU A 84 10.01 6.00 -12.25
N ILE A 85 10.09 6.36 -13.53
CA ILE A 85 9.14 7.22 -14.23
C ILE A 85 8.28 6.33 -15.13
N ILE A 86 7.00 6.19 -14.78
CA ILE A 86 5.95 5.68 -15.69
C ILE A 86 5.23 6.90 -16.27
N GLU A 87 5.26 7.03 -17.59
CA GLU A 87 4.79 8.23 -18.29
C GLU A 87 3.75 7.89 -19.35
N ALA A 88 2.57 8.49 -19.22
CA ALA A 88 1.50 8.39 -20.20
C ALA A 88 1.63 9.50 -21.25
N HIS A 89 1.58 9.12 -22.53
CA HIS A 89 1.71 10.03 -23.66
C HIS A 89 0.44 10.04 -24.51
N LYS A 90 -0.06 11.23 -24.84
CA LYS A 90 -1.06 11.43 -25.89
C LYS A 90 -0.41 11.31 -27.27
N LYS A 91 -0.08 10.07 -27.65
CA LYS A 91 0.61 9.72 -28.88
C LYS A 91 -0.02 8.44 -29.42
N GLN A 92 -0.50 8.50 -30.65
CA GLN A 92 -1.13 7.34 -31.28
C GLN A 92 -0.12 6.21 -31.40
N HIS A 93 -0.49 5.03 -30.91
CA HIS A 93 0.36 3.85 -30.91
C HIS A 93 -0.49 2.59 -31.09
N LEU A 94 -0.19 1.82 -32.14
CA LEU A 94 -0.87 0.54 -32.45
C LEU A 94 -2.40 0.60 -32.36
N GLY A 95 -3.00 1.66 -32.91
CA GLY A 95 -4.46 1.85 -32.96
C GLY A 95 -5.05 2.53 -31.72
N MET A 96 -4.29 2.71 -30.65
CA MET A 96 -4.74 3.43 -29.45
C MET A 96 -4.31 4.90 -29.49
N PRO A 97 -5.11 5.83 -28.94
CA PRO A 97 -4.80 7.26 -28.92
C PRO A 97 -3.72 7.66 -27.91
N TYR A 98 -3.45 6.82 -26.91
CA TYR A 98 -2.40 7.02 -25.90
C TYR A 98 -1.46 5.83 -25.84
N LYS A 99 -0.26 6.06 -25.31
CA LYS A 99 0.62 4.99 -24.83
C LYS A 99 1.07 5.24 -23.39
N SER A 100 1.33 4.18 -22.64
CA SER A 100 1.81 4.23 -21.25
C SER A 100 2.61 2.97 -20.94
N ALA A 101 2.97 2.72 -19.68
CA ALA A 101 3.56 1.46 -19.24
C ALA A 101 2.80 0.86 -18.06
N ARG A 102 2.79 -0.48 -17.99
CA ARG A 102 2.33 -1.28 -16.85
C ARG A 102 3.46 -2.21 -16.47
N VAL A 103 4.20 -1.84 -15.42
CA VAL A 103 5.40 -2.54 -14.95
C VAL A 103 4.99 -3.49 -13.82
N VAL A 104 5.44 -4.74 -13.86
CA VAL A 104 4.98 -5.82 -12.97
C VAL A 104 6.14 -6.65 -12.42
N THR A 105 5.99 -7.20 -11.22
CA THR A 105 6.99 -8.09 -10.59
C THR A 105 6.68 -9.58 -10.75
N ARG A 106 5.67 -9.94 -11.56
CA ARG A 106 5.15 -11.32 -11.70
C ARG A 106 6.27 -12.33 -11.97
N GLY A 107 6.47 -13.30 -11.08
CA GLY A 107 7.52 -14.33 -11.19
C GLY A 107 8.94 -13.85 -10.85
N LYS A 108 9.08 -12.62 -10.36
CA LYS A 108 10.37 -11.98 -9.99
C LYS A 108 10.36 -11.53 -8.53
N GLY A 109 9.27 -10.91 -8.09
CA GLY A 109 8.98 -10.55 -6.71
C GLY A 109 7.51 -10.83 -6.41
N ASP A 110 7.26 -12.00 -5.81
CA ASP A 110 5.93 -12.45 -5.41
C ASP A 110 5.92 -12.61 -3.88
N PHE A 111 4.92 -12.03 -3.21
CA PHE A 111 4.88 -11.95 -1.75
C PHE A 111 3.63 -12.61 -1.20
N LEU A 112 3.78 -13.29 -0.06
CA LEU A 112 2.66 -13.73 0.77
C LEU A 112 2.88 -13.15 2.16
N TYR A 113 1.97 -12.26 2.56
CA TYR A 113 2.08 -11.44 3.76
C TYR A 113 3.27 -10.47 3.74
N GLY A 114 3.28 -9.58 4.72
CA GLY A 114 4.35 -8.61 4.91
C GLY A 114 3.85 -7.18 4.78
N ARG A 115 4.80 -6.25 4.75
CA ARG A 115 4.55 -4.85 4.47
C ARG A 115 5.16 -4.50 3.12
N ILE A 116 4.34 -3.90 2.26
CA ILE A 116 4.77 -3.42 0.94
C ILE A 116 4.59 -1.92 0.95
N GLU A 117 5.66 -1.19 0.61
CA GLU A 117 5.68 0.27 0.57
C GLU A 117 6.09 0.72 -0.83
N VAL A 118 5.40 1.74 -1.35
CA VAL A 118 5.77 2.41 -2.59
C VAL A 118 5.74 3.91 -2.33
N CYS A 119 6.90 4.55 -2.43
CA CYS A 119 7.04 5.99 -2.35
C CYS A 119 6.84 6.60 -3.74
N ALA A 120 5.71 7.28 -3.96
CA ALA A 120 5.33 7.76 -5.29
C ALA A 120 4.73 9.17 -5.27
N LYS A 121 4.94 9.90 -6.38
CA LYS A 121 4.24 11.14 -6.71
C LYS A 121 3.31 10.87 -7.90
N LEU A 122 2.04 11.24 -7.79
CA LEU A 122 1.01 10.89 -8.76
C LEU A 122 0.94 11.90 -9.92
N PRO A 123 0.57 11.50 -11.15
CA PRO A 123 0.34 12.43 -12.25
C PRO A 123 -0.91 13.31 -12.03
N LYS A 124 -0.92 14.50 -12.64
CA LYS A 124 -2.12 15.37 -12.71
C LYS A 124 -2.83 15.21 -14.04
N GLY A 125 -4.16 15.36 -14.04
CA GLY A 125 -4.93 15.66 -15.24
C GLY A 125 -6.10 14.70 -15.49
N ARG A 126 -7.21 15.26 -15.98
CA ARG A 126 -8.42 14.48 -16.23
C ARG A 126 -8.14 13.34 -17.23
N GLY A 127 -8.46 12.11 -16.82
CA GLY A 127 -8.30 10.90 -17.62
C GLY A 127 -7.07 10.07 -17.26
N VAL A 128 -6.14 10.56 -16.43
CA VAL A 128 -5.09 9.70 -15.85
C VAL A 128 -5.69 8.85 -14.74
N TRP A 129 -5.22 7.61 -14.64
CA TRP A 129 -5.57 6.66 -13.59
C TRP A 129 -4.31 5.91 -13.15
N PRO A 130 -3.44 6.54 -12.33
CA PRO A 130 -2.33 5.82 -11.71
C PRO A 130 -2.84 4.77 -10.72
N ALA A 131 -2.20 3.60 -10.71
CA ALA A 131 -2.50 2.53 -9.78
C ALA A 131 -1.21 1.86 -9.28
N ILE A 132 -1.16 1.58 -7.97
CA ILE A 132 -0.20 0.69 -7.32
C ILE A 132 -1.03 -0.42 -6.69
N TRP A 133 -0.89 -1.63 -7.19
CA TRP A 133 -1.81 -2.72 -6.89
C TRP A 133 -1.13 -4.07 -7.09
N MET A 134 -1.80 -5.12 -6.63
CA MET A 134 -1.28 -6.48 -6.60
C MET A 134 -2.31 -7.46 -7.15
N LEU A 135 -1.81 -8.45 -7.89
CA LEU A 135 -2.55 -9.62 -8.34
C LEU A 135 -1.91 -10.90 -7.83
N PRO A 136 -2.68 -11.99 -7.72
CA PRO A 136 -2.14 -13.30 -7.39
C PRO A 136 -1.30 -13.84 -8.55
N THR A 137 -0.08 -14.30 -8.25
CA THR A 137 0.78 -14.99 -9.22
C THR A 137 0.13 -16.29 -9.69
N GLU A 138 -0.48 -17.03 -8.76
CA GLU A 138 -1.23 -18.26 -9.03
C GLU A 138 -2.74 -18.04 -8.85
N LYS A 139 -3.53 -18.43 -9.85
CA LYS A 139 -5.00 -18.34 -9.82
C LYS A 139 -5.64 -19.51 -9.06
N LYS A 140 -5.19 -19.76 -7.82
CA LYS A 140 -5.56 -20.93 -7.00
C LYS A 140 -7.08 -21.10 -6.82
N TYR A 141 -7.82 -20.00 -6.80
CA TYR A 141 -9.27 -19.97 -6.59
C TYR A 141 -10.04 -19.66 -7.87
N GLY A 142 -9.37 -19.66 -9.03
CA GLY A 142 -9.95 -19.33 -10.34
C GLY A 142 -9.59 -17.93 -10.83
N GLU A 143 -10.15 -17.57 -11.99
CA GLU A 143 -9.96 -16.27 -12.63
C GLU A 143 -10.44 -15.10 -11.76
N TRP A 144 -9.98 -13.90 -12.08
CA TRP A 144 -10.42 -12.69 -11.39
C TRP A 144 -11.97 -12.59 -11.39
N PRO A 145 -12.60 -12.25 -10.24
CA PRO A 145 -11.99 -11.78 -9.00
C PRO A 145 -11.73 -12.89 -7.95
N SER A 146 -11.87 -14.17 -8.31
CA SER A 146 -11.88 -15.25 -7.33
C SER A 146 -10.57 -15.46 -6.59
N SER A 147 -9.44 -15.23 -7.26
CA SER A 147 -8.12 -15.31 -6.62
C SER A 147 -7.66 -14.01 -5.96
N GLY A 148 -8.46 -12.94 -6.05
CA GLY A 148 -8.23 -11.67 -5.37
C GLY A 148 -7.48 -10.61 -6.17
N GLU A 149 -7.51 -9.38 -5.64
CA GLU A 149 -6.74 -8.20 -6.04
C GLU A 149 -6.68 -7.23 -4.84
N ILE A 150 -5.51 -6.61 -4.65
CA ILE A 150 -5.25 -5.64 -3.58
C ILE A 150 -4.80 -4.34 -4.22
N ASP A 151 -5.63 -3.31 -4.16
CA ASP A 151 -5.34 -1.99 -4.69
C ASP A 151 -4.79 -1.11 -3.56
N ILE A 152 -3.46 -0.98 -3.49
CA ILE A 152 -2.75 -0.24 -2.45
C ILE A 152 -3.00 1.26 -2.59
N MET A 153 -3.03 1.74 -3.84
CA MET A 153 -3.31 3.14 -4.17
C MET A 153 -3.90 3.19 -5.58
N GLU A 154 -5.08 3.77 -5.70
CA GLU A 154 -5.61 4.26 -6.97
C GLU A 154 -5.99 5.73 -6.84
N MET A 155 -5.84 6.48 -7.92
CA MET A 155 -6.36 7.83 -8.03
C MET A 155 -6.89 8.03 -9.44
N VAL A 156 -7.95 8.80 -9.60
CA VAL A 156 -8.48 9.19 -10.90
C VAL A 156 -8.33 10.70 -11.07
N GLY A 157 -7.64 11.15 -12.11
CA GLY A 157 -7.28 12.57 -12.24
C GLY A 157 -8.46 13.52 -12.49
N PHE A 158 -9.70 13.02 -12.57
CA PHE A 158 -10.89 13.88 -12.52
C PHE A 158 -11.27 14.26 -11.08
N ASP A 159 -10.91 13.42 -10.09
CA ASP A 159 -11.06 13.64 -8.66
C ASP A 159 -9.67 13.65 -8.02
N GLN A 160 -8.91 14.66 -8.43
CA GLN A 160 -7.50 14.83 -8.09
C GLN A 160 -7.29 14.82 -6.58
N ASP A 161 -6.20 14.19 -6.13
CA ASP A 161 -5.79 14.06 -4.73
C ASP A 161 -6.69 13.16 -3.85
N VAL A 162 -7.76 12.57 -4.41
CA VAL A 162 -8.55 11.53 -3.73
C VAL A 162 -7.95 10.16 -4.06
N VAL A 163 -7.39 9.52 -3.03
CA VAL A 163 -6.78 8.20 -3.14
C VAL A 163 -7.77 7.14 -2.64
N HIS A 164 -7.85 6.04 -3.37
CA HIS A 164 -8.65 4.87 -3.06
C HIS A 164 -7.76 3.68 -2.71
N MET A 165 -8.21 2.90 -1.75
CA MET A 165 -7.60 1.63 -1.34
C MET A 165 -8.70 0.58 -1.38
N SER A 166 -8.55 -0.45 -2.21
CA SER A 166 -9.63 -1.39 -2.51
C SER A 166 -9.19 -2.84 -2.36
N ILE A 167 -10.15 -3.70 -2.01
CA ILE A 167 -10.00 -5.15 -2.03
C ILE A 167 -11.06 -5.75 -2.94
N HIS A 168 -10.59 -6.60 -3.85
CA HIS A 168 -11.41 -7.36 -4.77
C HIS A 168 -11.26 -8.85 -4.47
N THR A 169 -12.40 -9.54 -4.35
CA THR A 169 -12.53 -10.99 -4.12
C THR A 169 -13.75 -11.50 -4.88
N ASP A 170 -14.00 -12.81 -4.91
CA ASP A 170 -15.24 -13.32 -5.49
C ASP A 170 -16.48 -12.67 -4.86
N SER A 171 -16.53 -12.54 -3.53
CA SER A 171 -17.70 -11.96 -2.84
C SER A 171 -17.77 -10.44 -2.90
N TYR A 172 -16.62 -9.76 -2.89
CA TYR A 172 -16.51 -8.30 -2.82
C TYR A 172 -15.76 -7.78 -4.04
N ASN A 173 -16.44 -7.29 -5.07
CA ASN A 173 -15.79 -6.72 -6.26
C ASN A 173 -16.68 -5.70 -6.97
N HIS A 174 -16.07 -4.91 -7.87
CA HIS A 174 -16.76 -3.84 -8.58
C HIS A 174 -17.87 -4.34 -9.53
N LYS A 175 -17.72 -5.54 -10.14
CA LYS A 175 -18.76 -6.09 -11.04
C LYS A 175 -20.07 -6.40 -10.30
N LYS A 176 -19.97 -6.77 -9.02
CA LYS A 176 -21.11 -7.00 -8.12
C LYS A 176 -21.53 -5.74 -7.37
N GLY A 177 -20.76 -4.65 -7.43
CA GLY A 177 -20.97 -3.44 -6.62
C GLY A 177 -20.69 -3.64 -5.13
N THR A 178 -19.98 -4.71 -4.75
CA THR A 178 -19.77 -5.12 -3.34
C THR A 178 -18.33 -4.94 -2.86
N HIS A 179 -17.43 -4.40 -3.69
CA HIS A 179 -16.06 -4.08 -3.31
C HIS A 179 -15.94 -3.31 -1.98
N LYS A 180 -14.86 -3.59 -1.25
CA LYS A 180 -14.53 -2.89 -0.01
C LYS A 180 -13.47 -1.86 -0.35
N THR A 181 -13.81 -0.59 -0.16
CA THR A 181 -12.95 0.54 -0.51
C THR A 181 -12.94 1.56 0.61
N ALA A 182 -11.76 1.98 1.00
CA ALA A 182 -11.53 3.21 1.74
C ALA A 182 -11.10 4.30 0.76
N SER A 183 -11.37 5.57 1.09
CA SER A 183 -10.87 6.70 0.32
C SER A 183 -10.49 7.84 1.25
N THR A 184 -9.47 8.60 0.86
CA THR A 184 -8.96 9.72 1.65
C THR A 184 -8.40 10.80 0.74
N TYR A 185 -8.51 12.06 1.17
CA TYR A 185 -7.90 13.18 0.48
C TYR A 185 -6.45 13.33 0.93
N ILE A 186 -5.50 13.20 -0.02
CA ILE A 186 -4.06 13.36 0.20
C ILE A 186 -3.60 14.63 -0.50
N GLN A 187 -3.59 15.73 0.26
CA GLN A 187 -3.23 17.05 -0.28
C GLN A 187 -1.86 17.02 -0.97
N GLY A 188 -1.83 17.38 -2.25
CA GLY A 188 -0.58 17.45 -3.00
C GLY A 188 0.02 16.09 -3.33
N SER A 189 -0.80 15.03 -3.45
CA SER A 189 -0.36 13.69 -3.91
C SER A 189 0.35 13.73 -5.27
N SER A 190 0.08 14.76 -6.06
CA SER A 190 0.74 15.03 -7.33
C SER A 190 1.87 16.07 -7.30
N ASP A 191 2.10 16.71 -6.16
CA ASP A 191 3.17 17.69 -5.97
C ASP A 191 4.34 17.09 -5.19
N ASN A 192 4.06 16.18 -4.25
CA ASN A 192 5.03 15.55 -3.38
C ASN A 192 5.00 14.02 -3.52
N PHE A 193 6.10 13.38 -3.08
CA PHE A 193 6.09 11.94 -2.87
C PHE A 193 5.38 11.62 -1.56
N HIS A 194 4.58 10.56 -1.58
CA HIS A 194 3.92 9.98 -0.42
C HIS A 194 4.21 8.48 -0.38
N VAL A 195 4.25 7.93 0.83
CA VAL A 195 4.40 6.48 1.03
C VAL A 195 3.03 5.84 1.06
N TYR A 196 2.71 5.08 0.02
CA TYR A 196 1.52 4.22 -0.03
C TYR A 196 1.93 2.82 0.40
N ALA A 197 1.25 2.25 1.39
CA ALA A 197 1.64 0.97 1.92
C ALA A 197 0.45 0.08 2.28
N VAL A 198 0.72 -1.22 2.28
CA VAL A 198 -0.18 -2.23 2.80
C VAL A 198 0.57 -3.13 3.77
N GLU A 199 -0.05 -3.42 4.91
CA GLU A 199 0.35 -4.52 5.79
C GLU A 199 -0.62 -5.66 5.62
N TRP A 200 -0.14 -6.74 5.01
CA TRP A 200 -0.92 -7.93 4.75
C TRP A 200 -0.59 -9.02 5.77
N TYR A 201 -1.59 -9.36 6.58
CA TYR A 201 -1.53 -10.42 7.58
C TYR A 201 -2.38 -11.63 7.15
N PRO A 202 -2.22 -12.79 7.79
CA PRO A 202 -3.08 -13.94 7.54
C PRO A 202 -4.58 -13.69 7.79
N ASP A 203 -4.92 -12.74 8.66
CA ASP A 203 -6.27 -12.50 9.15
C ASP A 203 -6.84 -11.11 8.77
N ARG A 204 -6.01 -10.20 8.26
CA ARG A 204 -6.44 -8.85 7.85
C ARG A 204 -5.48 -8.20 6.85
N ILE A 205 -5.95 -7.13 6.23
CA ILE A 205 -5.16 -6.25 5.36
C ILE A 205 -5.41 -4.82 5.84
N ASP A 206 -4.33 -4.11 6.15
CA ASP A 206 -4.33 -2.76 6.68
C ASP A 206 -3.67 -1.83 5.65
N PHE A 207 -4.31 -0.74 5.25
CA PHE A 207 -3.79 0.22 4.26
C PHE A 207 -3.28 1.48 4.93
N PHE A 208 -2.22 2.08 4.36
CA PHE A 208 -1.56 3.24 4.91
C PHE A 208 -1.19 4.26 3.83
N VAL A 209 -1.31 5.54 4.20
CA VAL A 209 -0.64 6.65 3.49
C VAL A 209 0.16 7.44 4.52
N ASP A 210 1.47 7.58 4.31
CA ASP A 210 2.40 8.24 5.23
C ASP A 210 2.25 7.76 6.68
N ASP A 211 2.25 6.43 6.87
CA ASP A 211 2.05 5.71 8.14
C ASP A 211 0.69 5.92 8.84
N LYS A 212 -0.23 6.68 8.23
CA LYS A 212 -1.61 6.78 8.71
C LYS A 212 -2.44 5.67 8.11
N ASN A 213 -3.02 4.85 9.00
CA ASN A 213 -3.95 3.76 8.66
C ASN A 213 -5.33 4.30 8.26
N TYR A 214 -5.98 3.65 7.28
CA TYR A 214 -7.32 4.01 6.76
C TYR A 214 -8.24 2.80 6.63
#